data_AF-A0A2G3AJ78-F1
#
_entry.id   AF-A0A2G3AJ78-F1
#
_cell.length_a   1.000
_cell.length_b   1.000
_cell.length_c   1.000
_cell.angle_alpha   90.00
_cell.angle_beta   90.00
_cell.angle_gamma   90.00
#
_symmetry.space_group_name_H-M   'P 1'
#
loop_
_entity.id
_entity.type
_entity.pdbx_description
1 polymer ?
#
loop_
_entity_poly.entity_id
_entity_poly.type
_entity_poly.pdbx_seq_one_letter_code
_entity_poly.pdbx_strand_id
1 'polypeptide(L)' 'MPPEKLEVFKSLESWVSESILDLRKPVEKCWQPSEFLPDASQGADGFMEEVWALRQRVSGLCDEYFVMLVRNTGNCM' A
#
# COMPACT_ATOMS: atom_id res chain seq x y z
N MET A 1 -13.43 -25.35 -7.38
CA MET A 1 -12.16 -26.03 -7.02
C MET A 1 -12.50 -27.47 -6.67
N PRO A 2 -11.78 -28.49 -7.22
CA PRO A 2 -12.03 -29.88 -6.87
C PRO A 2 -11.75 -30.15 -5.39
N PRO A 3 -12.55 -31.00 -4.72
CA PRO A 3 -12.43 -31.26 -3.27
C PRO A 3 -11.07 -31.83 -2.87
N GLU A 4 -10.41 -32.58 -3.75
CA GLU A 4 -9.06 -33.11 -3.55
C GLU A 4 -8.02 -32.01 -3.29
N LYS A 5 -8.20 -30.82 -3.86
CA LYS A 5 -7.30 -29.69 -3.63
C LYS A 5 -7.49 -29.05 -2.26
N LEU A 6 -8.67 -29.17 -1.64
CA LEU A 6 -8.93 -28.66 -0.30
C LEU A 6 -8.15 -29.43 0.77
N GLU A 7 -8.05 -30.75 0.61
CA GLU A 7 -7.30 -31.60 1.55
C GLU A 7 -5.80 -31.29 1.52
N VAL A 8 -5.27 -30.88 0.36
CA VAL A 8 -3.89 -30.38 0.25
C VAL A 8 -3.68 -29.06 1.00
N PHE A 9 -4.64 -28.13 0.96
CA PHE A 9 -4.53 -26.90 1.74
C PHE A 9 -4.57 -27.15 3.25
N LYS A 10 -5.44 -28.07 3.71
CA LYS A 10 -5.51 -28.46 5.13
C LYS A 10 -4.21 -29.07 5.63
N SER A 11 -3.56 -29.92 4.85
CA SER A 11 -2.28 -30.52 5.25
C SER A 11 -1.13 -29.51 5.31
N LEU A 12 -1.24 -28.37 4.62
CA LEU A 12 -0.23 -27.30 4.62
C LEU A 12 -0.40 -26.29 5.75
N GLU A 13 -1.49 -26.31 6.52
CA GLU A 13 -1.78 -25.29 7.56
C GLU A 13 -0.68 -25.17 8.62
N SER A 14 -0.12 -26.28 9.12
CA SER A 14 0.98 -26.25 10.11
C SER A 14 2.23 -25.62 9.51
N TRP A 15 2.59 -26.01 8.29
CA TRP A 15 3.76 -25.49 7.59
C TRP A 15 3.64 -23.99 7.30
N VAL A 16 2.45 -23.52 6.90
CA VAL A 16 2.17 -22.10 6.70
C VAL A 16 2.33 -21.34 8.02
N SER A 17 1.84 -21.90 9.11
CA SER A 17 1.91 -21.26 10.43
C SER A 17 3.35 -21.08 10.91
N GLU A 18 4.21 -22.06 10.66
CA GLU A 18 5.61 -22.08 11.12
C GLU A 18 6.58 -21.37 10.17
N SER A 19 6.30 -21.36 8.86
CA SER A 19 7.25 -20.90 7.84
C SER A 19 6.83 -19.60 7.14
N ILE A 20 5.53 -19.34 7.03
CA ILE A 20 5.00 -18.26 6.20
C ILE A 20 4.45 -17.10 7.03
N LEU A 21 3.80 -17.38 8.17
CA LEU A 21 3.25 -16.31 9.02
C LEU A 21 4.34 -15.39 9.57
N ASP A 22 5.52 -15.93 9.88
CA ASP A 22 6.66 -15.15 10.38
C ASP A 22 7.24 -14.17 9.33
N LEU A 23 6.98 -14.39 8.03
CA LEU A 23 7.37 -13.45 6.97
C LEU A 23 6.48 -12.20 6.97
N ARG A 24 5.30 -12.25 7.59
CA ARG A 24 4.39 -11.12 7.65
C ARG A 24 4.92 -10.08 8.64
N LYS A 25 5.07 -8.85 8.16
CA LYS A 25 5.36 -7.71 9.04
C LYS A 25 4.20 -7.51 10.02
N PRO A 26 4.47 -7.38 11.34
CA PRO A 26 3.44 -7.02 12.32
C PRO A 26 2.73 -5.74 11.91
N VAL A 27 1.42 -5.66 12.20
CA VAL A 27 0.57 -4.54 11.76
C VAL A 27 1.07 -3.21 12.31
N GLU A 28 1.55 -3.22 13.55
CA GLU A 28 2.09 -2.05 14.25
C GLU A 28 3.39 -1.53 13.62
N LYS A 29 4.07 -2.39 12.84
CA LYS A 29 5.26 -2.03 12.07
C LYS A 29 4.92 -1.75 10.61
N CYS A 30 3.71 -2.05 10.15
CA CYS A 30 3.27 -1.74 8.79
C CYS A 30 3.03 -0.24 8.69
N TRP A 31 3.67 0.37 7.70
CA TRP A 31 3.43 1.76 7.39
C TRP A 31 1.96 1.96 7.03
N GLN A 32 1.41 3.10 7.43
CA GLN A 32 0.05 3.49 7.08
C GLN A 32 0.10 4.57 5.99
N PRO A 33 -0.84 4.59 5.03
CA PRO A 33 -0.85 5.63 3.99
C PRO A 33 -0.86 7.06 4.55
N SER A 34 -1.52 7.28 5.68
CA SER A 34 -1.55 8.58 6.37
C SER A 34 -0.17 9.06 6.82
N GLU A 35 0.80 8.18 7.02
CA GLU A 35 2.17 8.55 7.39
C GLU A 35 2.93 9.25 6.24
N PHE A 36 2.45 9.13 5.00
CA PHE A 36 3.05 9.72 3.80
C PHE A 36 2.15 10.75 3.10
N LEU A 37 1.01 11.08 3.69
CA LEU A 37 0.04 12.02 3.14
C LEU A 37 -0.06 13.27 4.01
N PRO A 38 -0.51 14.41 3.45
CA PRO A 38 -0.77 15.61 4.23
C PRO A 38 -1.74 15.35 5.39
N ASP A 39 -1.40 15.85 6.58
CA ASP A 39 -2.15 15.55 7.80
C ASP A 39 -3.40 16.42 7.92
N ALA A 40 -4.56 15.83 7.61
CA ALA A 40 -5.85 16.51 7.70
C ALA A 40 -6.27 16.85 9.15
N SER A 41 -5.61 16.29 10.17
CA SER A 41 -5.92 16.56 11.58
C SER A 41 -5.39 17.90 12.10
N GLN A 42 -4.43 18.51 11.38
CA GLN A 42 -3.78 19.78 11.74
C GLN A 42 -4.66 21.02 11.53
N GLY A 43 -5.86 20.85 10.95
CA GLY A 43 -6.74 21.95 10.54
C GLY A 43 -6.51 22.37 9.09
N ALA A 44 -7.46 23.14 8.54
CA ALA A 44 -7.52 23.43 7.11
C ALA A 44 -6.27 24.15 6.58
N ASP A 45 -5.71 25.10 7.34
CA ASP A 45 -4.57 25.90 6.90
C ASP A 45 -3.28 25.05 6.80
N GLY A 46 -2.98 24.25 7.84
CA GLY A 46 -1.81 23.37 7.86
C GLY A 46 -1.87 22.27 6.81
N PHE A 47 -3.04 21.64 6.66
CA PHE A 47 -3.28 20.66 5.60
C PHE A 47 -3.05 21.26 4.20
N MET A 48 -3.57 22.46 3.94
CA MET A 48 -3.43 23.12 2.64
C MET A 48 -1.98 23.53 2.34
N GLU A 49 -1.22 23.94 3.35
CA GLU A 49 0.21 24.22 3.22
C GLU A 49 0.99 22.97 2.78
N GLU A 50 0.77 21.82 3.42
CA GLU A 50 1.42 20.56 3.06
C GLU A 50 1.01 20.08 1.66
N VAL A 51 -0.26 20.26 1.28
CA VAL A 51 -0.76 19.98 -0.08
C VAL A 51 -0.07 20.86 -1.12
N TRP A 52 0.09 22.15 -0.87
CA TRP A 52 0.79 23.04 -1.79
C TRP A 52 2.27 22.68 -1.91
N ALA A 53 2.95 22.39 -0.80
CA ALA A 53 4.33 21.95 -0.80
C ALA A 53 4.52 20.66 -1.61
N LEU A 54 3.60 19.69 -1.48
CA LEU A 54 3.60 18.47 -2.29
C LEU A 54 3.47 18.78 -3.78
N ARG A 55 2.50 19.61 -4.18
CA ARG A 55 2.27 19.99 -5.58
C ARG A 55 3.47 20.73 -6.18
N GLN A 56 4.12 21.59 -5.40
CA GLN A 56 5.32 22.31 -5.85
C GLN A 56 6.48 21.35 -6.14
N ARG A 57 6.77 20.38 -5.25
CA ARG A 57 7.83 19.38 -5.49
C ARG A 57 7.59 18.55 -6.75
N VAL A 58 6.32 18.29 -7.03
CA VAL A 58 5.85 17.44 -8.13
C VAL A 58 5.80 18.20 -9.46
N SER A 59 5.80 19.54 -9.45
CA SER A 59 5.68 20.39 -10.65
C SER A 59 6.82 20.25 -11.66
N GLY A 60 7.98 19.75 -11.24
CA GLY A 60 9.14 19.51 -12.10
C GLY A 60 9.25 18.08 -12.65
N LEU A 61 8.31 17.19 -12.32
CA LEU A 61 8.33 15.80 -12.79
C LEU A 61 7.78 15.71 -14.21
N CYS A 62 8.40 14.85 -15.02
CA CYS A 62 7.94 14.58 -16.38
C CYS A 62 6.62 13.78 -16.38
N ASP A 63 5.75 14.07 -17.34
CA ASP A 63 4.47 13.39 -17.56
C ASP A 63 4.59 11.87 -17.64
N GLU A 64 5.69 11.34 -18.19
CA GLU A 64 5.96 9.91 -18.26
C GLU A 64 5.96 9.22 -16.88
N TYR A 65 6.45 9.91 -15.84
CA TYR A 65 6.42 9.39 -14.46
C TYR A 65 4.99 9.28 -13.94
N PHE A 66 4.13 10.26 -14.25
CA PHE A 66 2.73 10.20 -13.86
C PHE A 66 1.96 9.13 -14.61
N VAL A 67 2.23 8.93 -15.91
CA VAL A 67 1.63 7.83 -16.69
C VAL A 67 1.99 6.47 -16.10
N MET A 68 3.25 6.27 -15.70
CA MET A 68 3.68 5.05 -15.03
C MET A 68 3.00 4.88 -13.66
N LEU A 69 2.95 5.95 -12.86
CA LEU A 69 2.32 5.93 -11.55
C LEU A 69 0.82 5.61 -11.64
N VAL A 70 0.10 6.27 -12.55
CA VAL A 70 -1.34 6.06 -12.78
C VAL A 70 -1.63 4.61 -13.19
N ARG A 71 -0.83 4.05 -14.11
CA ARG A 71 -0.93 2.65 -14.52
C ARG A 71 -0.72 1.68 -13.35
N ASN A 72 0.25 1.96 -12.48
CA ASN A 72 0.50 1.16 -11.29
C ASN A 72 -0.66 1.23 -10.28
N THR A 73 -1.30 2.40 -10.16
CA THR A 73 -2.45 2.61 -9.26
C THR A 73 -3.79 2.15 -9.84
N GLY A 74 -3.85 1.83 -11.13
CA GLY A 74 -5.09 1.42 -11.78
C GLY A 74 -4.93 1.15 -13.26
N ASN A 75 -4.66 -0.11 -13.63
CA ASN A 75 -5.29 -0.74 -14.78
C ASN A 75 -5.33 -2.27 -14.65
N CYS A 76 -5.86 -2.75 -13.52
CA CYS A 76 -6.45 -4.08 -13.43
C CYS A 76 -7.95 -3.95 -13.77
N MET A 77 -8.26 -3.67 -15.03
CA MET A 77 -9.54 -4.04 -15.64
C MET A 77 -9.28 -5.16 -16.63
#